data_AF-D5RAW1-F1
#
_entry.id   AF-D5RAW1-F1
#
_cell.length_a   1.000
_cell.length_b   1.000
_cell.length_c   1.000
_cell.angle_alpha   90.00
_cell.angle_beta   90.00
_cell.angle_gamma   90.00
#
_symmetry.space_group_name_H-M   'P 1'
#
loop_
_entity.id
_entity.type
_entity.pdbx_description
1 polymer ?
#
loop_
_entity_poly.entity_id
_entity_poly.type
_entity_poly.pdbx_seq_one_letter_code
_entity_poly.pdbx_strand_id
1 'polypeptide(L)' 'MIFLRGKGIIIAKKDIEEADRYITIFMEDYGKVSTVIKGIRKSKKRDK' A
#
# COMPACT_ATOMS: atom_id res chain seq x y z
N MET A 1 4.12 -3.13 19.27
CA MET A 1 3.82 -2.95 17.84
C MET A 1 4.18 -1.51 17.47
N ILE A 2 5.15 -1.28 16.59
CA ILE A 2 5.56 0.07 16.19
C ILE A 2 4.75 0.46 14.95
N PHE A 3 4.03 1.57 15.01
CA PHE A 3 3.28 2.11 13.89
C PHE A 3 4.04 3.28 13.29
N LEU A 4 4.47 3.14 12.04
CA LEU A 4 5.05 4.23 11.27
C LEU A 4 3.93 5.00 10.58
N ARG A 5 3.84 6.29 10.86
CA ARG A 5 2.97 7.25 10.16
C ARG A 5 3.86 8.18 9.36
N GLY A 6 3.52 8.36 8.09
CA GLY A 6 4.25 9.23 7.18
C GLY A 6 3.40 9.58 5.98
N LYS A 7 3.88 10.56 5.20
CA LYS A 7 3.28 10.94 3.92
C LYS A 7 4.07 10.30 2.78
N GLY A 8 3.35 9.89 1.75
CA GLY A 8 3.97 9.29 0.58
C GLY A 8 2.99 9.13 -0.57
N ILE A 9 3.55 8.96 -1.76
CA ILE A 9 2.79 8.78 -3.00
C ILE A 9 2.96 7.35 -3.47
N ILE A 10 1.87 6.74 -3.95
CA ILE A 10 1.93 5.41 -4.56
C ILE A 10 2.45 5.58 -5.98
N ILE A 11 3.62 5.01 -6.27
CA ILE A 11 4.26 5.08 -7.58
C ILE A 11 4.00 3.82 -8.43
N ALA A 12 3.71 2.68 -7.79
CA ALA A 12 3.37 1.45 -8.50
C ALA A 12 2.42 0.57 -7.68
N LYS A 13 1.56 -0.15 -8.39
CA LYS A 13 0.64 -1.14 -7.84
C LYS A 13 0.72 -2.41 -8.68
N LYS A 14 0.82 -3.56 -8.05
CA LYS A 14 0.78 -4.88 -8.68
C LYS A 14 -0.13 -5.78 -7.88
N ASP A 15 -1.19 -6.25 -8.50
CA ASP A 15 -2.07 -7.25 -7.89
C ASP A 15 -1.34 -8.59 -7.80
N ILE A 16 -1.48 -9.25 -6.66
CA ILE A 16 -0.85 -10.55 -6.39
C ILE A 16 -1.91 -11.44 -5.79
N GLU A 17 -1.96 -12.67 -6.28
CA GLU A 17 -2.98 -13.63 -5.87
C GLU A 17 -4.39 -13.04 -6.03
N GLU A 18 -5.34 -13.57 -5.25
CA GLU A 18 -6.74 -13.24 -5.39
C GLU A 18 -7.13 -12.00 -4.56
N ALA A 19 -6.46 -11.75 -3.42
CA ALA A 19 -6.86 -10.73 -2.45
C ALA A 19 -5.73 -9.79 -2.01
N ASP A 20 -4.51 -9.93 -2.51
CA ASP A 20 -3.33 -9.23 -2.04
C ASP A 20 -2.81 -8.24 -3.10
N ARG A 21 -2.07 -7.21 -2.66
CA ARG A 21 -1.52 -6.19 -3.56
C ARG A 21 -0.14 -5.74 -3.11
N TYR A 22 0.83 -5.82 -4.01
CA TYR A 22 2.11 -5.15 -3.89
C TYR A 22 1.90 -3.68 -4.22
N ILE A 23 2.29 -2.79 -3.31
CA ILE A 23 2.38 -1.36 -3.61
C ILE A 23 3.79 -0.89 -3.35
N THR A 24 4.23 0.02 -4.21
CA THR A 24 5.47 0.77 -4.00
C THR A 24 5.07 2.19 -3.67
N ILE A 25 5.50 2.65 -2.49
CA ILE A 25 5.26 3.97 -1.96
C ILE A 25 6.59 4.72 -1.99
N PHE A 26 6.57 5.94 -2.51
CA PHE A 26 7.65 6.87 -2.32
C PHE A 26 7.27 7.79 -1.15
N MET A 27 7.89 7.55 0.00
CA MET A 27 7.68 8.32 1.22
C MET A 27 8.67 9.49 1.28
N GLU A 28 8.24 10.58 1.91
CA GLU A 28 9.08 11.77 2.12
C GLU A 28 10.27 11.45 3.03
N ASP A 29 10.04 10.74 4.14
CA ASP A 29 11.06 10.51 5.16
C ASP A 29 11.93 9.26 4.93
N TYR A 30 11.39 8.28 4.18
CA TYR A 30 12.00 6.94 4.04
C TYR A 30 12.35 6.57 2.58
N GLY A 31 12.03 7.45 1.63
CA GLY A 31 12.25 7.19 0.21
C GLY A 31 11.37 6.05 -0.33
N LYS A 32 11.93 5.19 -1.19
CA LYS A 32 11.18 4.14 -1.88
C LYS A 32 10.97 2.92 -0.97
N VAL A 33 9.71 2.65 -0.64
CA VAL A 33 9.27 1.53 0.20
C VAL A 33 8.37 0.60 -0.61
N SER A 34 8.71 -0.68 -0.67
CA SER A 34 7.85 -1.74 -1.23
C SER A 34 7.16 -2.49 -0.10
N THR A 35 5.84 -2.61 -0.18
CA THR A 35 5.04 -3.31 0.84
C THR A 35 3.93 -4.17 0.22
N VAL A 36 3.55 -5.22 0.94
CA VAL A 36 2.42 -6.10 0.60
C VAL A 36 1.24 -5.71 1.45
N ILE A 37 0.13 -5.38 0.81
CA ILE A 37 -1.16 -5.26 1.47
C ILE A 37 -1.89 -6.60 1.31
N LYS A 38 -2.05 -7.31 2.43
CA LYS A 38 -2.84 -8.54 2.47
C LYS A 38 -4.32 -8.25 2.61
N GLY A 39 -5.18 -8.97 1.89
CA GLY A 39 -6.64 -8.91 2.04
C GLY A 39 -7.29 -7.59 1.59
N ILE A 40 -6.72 -6.89 0.60
CA ILE A 40 -7.23 -5.60 0.10
C ILE A 40 -8.59 -5.70 -0.61
N ARG A 41 -9.07 -6.91 -0.93
CA ARG A 41 -10.41 -7.18 -1.52
C ARG A 41 -11.59 -6.57 -0.74
N LYS A 42 -11.39 -6.08 0.49
CA LYS A 42 -12.42 -5.45 1.33
C LYS A 42 -12.52 -3.92 1.28
N SER A 43 -11.83 -3.21 0.38
CA SER A 43 -12.11 -1.77 0.22
C SER A 43 -13.23 -1.49 -0.80
N LYS A 44 -14.43 -2.05 -0.58
CA LYS A 44 -15.65 -1.63 -1.30
C LYS A 44 -16.13 -0.21 -0.94
N LYS A 45 -15.46 0.44 0.02
CA LYS A 45 -15.84 1.75 0.57
C LYS A 45 -15.13 2.94 -0.10
N ARG A 46 -14.17 2.72 -1.00
CA ARG A 46 -13.41 3.82 -1.62
C ARG A 46 -14.14 4.49 -2.80
N ASP A 47 -15.15 3.82 -3.35
CA ASP A 47 -16.01 4.34 -4.44
C ASP A 47 -17.32 4.97 -3.93
N LYS A 48 -17.43 5.33 -2.64
CA LYS A 48 -18.60 6.03 -2.11
C LYS A 48 -18.21 7.35 -1.43
#